data_AF-A0A0M3HXD7-F1
#
_entry.id   AF-A0A0M3HXD7-F1
#
_cell.length_a   1.000
_cell.length_b   1.000
_cell.length_c   1.000
_cell.angle_alpha   90.00
_cell.angle_beta   90.00
_cell.angle_gamma   90.00
#
_symmetry.space_group_name_H-M   'P 1'
#
loop_
_entity.id
_entity.type
_entity.pdbx_description
1 polymer ?
#
loop_
_entity_poly.entity_id
_entity_poly.type
_entity_poly.pdbx_seq_one_letter_code
_entity_poly.pdbx_strand_id
1 'polypeptide(L)'
;MQSCERKGDEIEFDQLLGVDAMITVGARIHSVEVQMSCVKFYCILLLCEFALAVTADDVALSGGSVDEGSGEEEEATIKAFASEGTPPISTTPSPIATKMCIPSMVCYSDSDCNKGKCIGIALGKCNCGACATFVPCKDDSACGGLIGACSKENGFCDCDRGFKANGIESIFTALADVCNVKDCAPNNGSCFGLPCNTGVCACL
;
A
#
# COMPACT_ATOMS: atom_id res chain seq x y z
N MET A 1 -5.90 -18.96 40.17
CA MET A 1 -7.07 -18.22 40.71
C MET A 1 -6.56 -17.34 41.83
N GLN A 2 -6.29 -16.07 41.55
CA GLN A 2 -5.98 -15.06 42.57
C GLN A 2 -6.92 -13.88 42.31
N SER A 3 -7.67 -13.53 43.36
CA SER A 3 -8.69 -12.50 43.40
C SER A 3 -8.03 -11.13 43.54
N CYS A 4 -8.43 -10.14 42.74
CA CYS A 4 -8.14 -8.73 42.98
C CYS A 4 -9.42 -8.05 43.47
N GLU A 5 -9.52 -7.84 44.78
CA GLU A 5 -10.53 -6.98 45.37
C GLU A 5 -10.17 -5.51 45.09
N ARG A 6 -11.12 -4.75 44.54
CA ARG A 6 -10.97 -3.32 44.24
C ARG A 6 -11.42 -2.52 45.47
N LYS A 7 -10.47 -1.94 46.20
CA LYS A 7 -10.73 -0.95 47.25
C LYS A 7 -10.84 0.41 46.56
N GLY A 8 -11.97 1.08 46.77
CA GLY A 8 -12.28 2.34 46.14
C GLY A 8 -11.45 3.49 46.70
N ASP A 9 -11.13 4.44 45.84
CA ASP A 9 -10.80 5.81 46.20
C ASP A 9 -11.52 6.73 45.20
N GLU A 10 -12.37 7.59 45.75
CA GLU A 10 -13.05 8.68 45.07
C GLU A 10 -12.02 9.70 44.57
N ILE A 11 -12.18 10.19 43.34
CA ILE A 11 -11.50 11.40 42.88
C ILE A 11 -12.57 12.47 42.66
N GLU A 12 -12.60 13.42 43.58
CA GLU A 12 -13.33 14.68 43.54
C GLU A 12 -12.69 15.60 42.49
N PHE A 13 -13.47 16.09 41.54
CA PHE A 13 -13.04 17.14 40.61
C PHE A 13 -14.09 18.23 40.63
N ASP A 14 -13.88 19.21 41.51
CA ASP A 14 -14.77 20.35 41.68
C ASP A 14 -14.39 21.51 40.73
N GLN A 15 -15.42 21.94 40.00
CA GLN A 15 -15.72 23.29 39.51
C GLN A 15 -14.92 24.03 38.41
N LEU A 16 -15.76 24.75 37.61
CA LEU A 16 -15.55 25.90 36.70
C LEU A 16 -15.23 25.52 35.25
N LEU A 17 -16.07 25.76 34.21
CA LEU A 17 -17.16 26.70 33.91
C LEU A 17 -18.09 25.98 32.88
N GLY A 18 -19.43 25.97 32.97
CA GLY A 18 -20.31 27.11 32.77
C GLY A 18 -20.97 27.08 31.37
N VAL A 19 -21.88 26.13 31.11
CA VAL A 19 -22.95 26.24 30.11
C VAL A 19 -24.08 25.25 30.44
N ASP A 20 -25.26 25.79 30.70
CA ASP A 20 -26.51 25.05 30.96
C ASP A 20 -26.94 24.22 29.75
N ALA A 21 -26.83 22.90 29.87
CA ALA A 21 -27.63 21.97 29.08
C ALA A 21 -28.03 20.78 29.97
N MET A 22 -29.25 20.85 30.49
CA MET A 22 -29.99 19.71 31.03
C MET A 22 -30.18 18.68 29.90
N ILE A 23 -29.33 17.66 29.86
CA ILE A 23 -29.67 16.40 29.20
C ILE A 23 -29.63 15.32 30.26
N THR A 24 -30.81 14.98 30.78
CA THR A 24 -31.03 13.73 31.52
C THR A 24 -30.87 12.58 30.54
N VAL A 25 -29.66 12.06 30.38
CA VAL A 25 -29.45 10.72 29.82
C VAL A 25 -29.32 9.76 30.99
N GLY A 26 -30.45 9.16 31.38
CA GLY A 26 -30.43 7.95 32.18
C GLY A 26 -29.85 6.81 31.35
N ALA A 27 -28.52 6.71 31.30
CA ALA A 27 -27.85 5.56 30.72
C ALA A 27 -27.90 4.40 31.73
N ARG A 28 -28.96 3.59 31.65
CA ARG A 28 -28.89 2.19 32.08
C ARG A 28 -27.86 1.51 31.19
N ILE A 29 -26.60 1.46 31.62
CA ILE A 29 -25.61 0.62 30.96
C ILE A 29 -25.86 -0.81 31.44
N HIS A 30 -26.71 -1.52 30.67
CA HIS A 30 -26.64 -2.96 30.63
C HIS A 30 -25.21 -3.34 30.27
N SER A 31 -24.64 -4.24 31.05
CA SER A 31 -23.35 -4.87 30.84
C SER A 31 -23.16 -5.29 29.39
N VAL A 32 -22.40 -4.50 28.63
CA VAL A 32 -21.73 -4.99 27.43
C VAL A 32 -20.42 -5.57 27.91
N GLU A 33 -20.35 -6.90 28.00
CA GLU A 33 -19.08 -7.61 28.16
C GLU A 33 -18.20 -7.31 26.95
N VAL A 34 -17.36 -6.29 27.05
CA VAL A 34 -16.24 -6.12 26.15
C VAL A 34 -15.10 -6.96 26.72
N GLN A 35 -15.03 -8.22 26.32
CA GLN A 35 -13.81 -9.04 26.46
C GLN A 35 -12.74 -8.48 25.50
N MET A 36 -12.20 -7.30 25.82
CA MET A 36 -11.06 -6.72 25.14
C MET A 36 -9.81 -7.35 25.75
N SER A 37 -9.16 -8.27 25.03
CA SER A 37 -7.85 -8.79 25.45
C SER A 37 -6.87 -7.63 25.69
N CYS A 38 -6.19 -7.64 26.84
CA CYS A 38 -5.27 -6.59 27.32
C CYS A 38 -4.23 -6.09 26.29
N VAL A 39 -3.94 -6.88 25.25
CA VAL A 39 -3.02 -6.52 24.17
C VAL A 39 -3.49 -5.29 23.38
N LYS A 40 -4.81 -5.12 23.17
CA LYS A 40 -5.34 -4.00 22.38
C LYS A 40 -5.31 -2.66 23.12
N PHE A 41 -5.43 -2.67 24.45
CA PHE A 41 -5.39 -1.45 25.26
C PHE A 41 -3.95 -0.89 25.35
N TYR A 42 -2.94 -1.76 25.36
CA TYR A 42 -1.53 -1.36 25.33
C TYR A 42 -1.13 -0.71 24.01
N CYS A 43 -1.69 -1.15 22.87
CA CYS A 43 -1.49 -0.48 21.58
C CYS A 43 -2.11 0.92 21.52
N ILE A 44 -3.26 1.13 22.17
CA ILE A 44 -3.92 2.45 22.21
C ILE A 44 -3.12 3.44 23.08
N LEU A 45 -2.57 2.98 24.20
CA LEU A 45 -1.71 3.81 25.06
C LEU A 45 -0.36 4.16 24.39
N LEU A 46 0.24 3.23 23.63
CA LEU A 46 1.49 3.48 22.87
C LEU A 46 1.31 4.44 21.68
N LEU A 47 0.11 4.52 21.09
CA LEU A 47 -0.19 5.48 20.03
C LEU A 47 -0.51 6.89 20.58
N CYS A 48 -0.85 7.01 21.87
CA CYS A 48 -1.15 8.30 22.50
C CYS A 48 0.11 9.11 22.83
N GLU A 49 1.26 8.46 23.03
CA GLU A 49 2.53 9.16 23.29
C GLU A 49 3.15 9.79 22.02
N PHE A 50 2.82 9.31 20.81
CA PHE A 50 3.29 9.94 19.57
C PHE A 50 2.49 11.20 19.17
N ALA A 51 1.29 11.40 19.71
CA ALA A 51 0.41 12.50 19.31
C ALA A 51 0.73 13.85 19.99
N LEU A 52 1.57 13.87 21.04
CA LEU A 52 1.90 15.09 21.78
C LEU A 52 3.20 15.79 21.33
N ALA A 53 3.91 15.26 20.32
CA ALA A 53 5.20 15.83 19.87
C ALA A 53 5.12 16.71 18.61
N VAL A 54 3.92 17.01 18.07
CA VAL A 54 3.76 17.84 16.87
C VAL A 54 2.90 19.07 17.16
N THR A 55 3.32 19.93 18.07
CA THR A 55 2.90 21.34 18.07
C THR A 55 4.03 22.22 18.59
N ALA A 56 4.25 23.34 17.89
CA ALA A 56 5.19 24.44 18.15
C ALA A 56 6.56 24.32 17.45
N ASP A 57 6.61 24.79 16.19
CA ASP A 57 7.39 25.98 15.84
C ASP A 57 6.81 26.60 14.55
N ASP A 58 6.51 27.90 14.63
CA ASP A 58 5.87 28.71 13.59
C ASP A 58 6.84 29.26 12.54
N VAL A 59 6.26 29.72 11.42
CA VAL A 59 6.72 30.78 10.49
C VAL A 59 7.77 30.42 9.42
N ALA A 60 7.34 30.42 8.15
CA ALA A 60 7.65 31.52 7.21
C ALA A 60 7.06 31.28 5.80
N LEU A 61 6.32 32.28 5.31
CA LEU A 61 6.01 32.47 3.90
C LEU A 61 7.28 32.71 3.08
N SER A 62 7.36 32.05 1.92
CA SER A 62 7.71 32.65 0.61
C SER A 62 7.36 31.59 -0.44
N GLY A 63 6.55 31.83 -1.46
CA GLY A 63 6.60 33.00 -2.34
C GLY A 63 7.62 32.73 -3.45
N GLY A 64 7.41 31.70 -4.27
CA GLY A 64 8.27 31.32 -5.39
C GLY A 64 7.46 31.27 -6.68
N SER A 65 7.80 32.16 -7.59
CA SER A 65 7.16 32.45 -8.87
C SER A 65 7.27 31.33 -9.90
N VAL A 66 6.26 31.32 -10.77
CA VAL A 66 6.13 30.53 -11.99
C VAL A 66 7.09 31.11 -13.03
N ASP A 67 7.94 30.28 -13.64
CA ASP A 67 8.63 30.59 -14.88
C ASP A 67 8.16 29.64 -15.98
N GLU A 68 7.49 30.22 -16.97
CA GLU A 68 7.10 29.63 -18.25
C GLU A 68 8.35 29.30 -19.09
N GLY A 69 8.50 28.04 -19.47
CA GLY A 69 9.50 27.57 -20.44
C GLY A 69 8.84 26.80 -21.57
N SER A 70 8.70 27.48 -22.70
CA SER A 70 8.10 27.08 -23.97
C SER A 70 9.01 26.20 -24.85
N GLY A 71 8.39 25.31 -25.63
CA GLY A 71 8.92 24.74 -26.89
C GLY A 71 9.87 23.54 -26.70
N GLU A 72 9.89 22.50 -27.54
CA GLU A 72 9.29 22.31 -28.86
C GLU A 72 8.94 20.83 -29.05
N GLU A 73 7.91 20.59 -29.85
CA GLU A 73 7.43 19.27 -30.26
C GLU A 73 8.40 18.71 -31.32
N GLU A 74 9.07 17.59 -31.03
CA GLU A 74 9.72 16.79 -32.08
C GLU A 74 8.85 15.58 -32.41
N GLU A 75 8.10 15.74 -33.49
CA GLU A 75 7.33 14.71 -34.17
C GLU A 75 8.27 13.70 -34.84
N ALA A 76 8.67 12.66 -34.10
CA ALA A 76 9.37 11.53 -34.68
C ALA A 76 8.36 10.51 -35.25
N THR A 77 7.84 10.81 -36.44
CA THR A 77 7.11 9.87 -37.29
C THR A 77 8.06 8.77 -37.76
N ILE A 78 8.03 7.60 -37.12
CA ILE A 78 8.67 6.38 -37.64
C ILE A 78 7.61 5.36 -38.04
N LYS A 79 7.67 5.07 -39.33
CA LYS A 79 6.80 4.23 -40.14
C LYS A 79 6.62 2.82 -39.57
N ALA A 80 5.37 2.35 -39.65
CA ALA A 80 5.03 0.95 -39.59
C ALA A 80 5.84 0.16 -40.63
N PHE A 81 6.68 -0.77 -40.17
CA PHE A 81 7.20 -1.85 -40.99
C PHE A 81 6.39 -3.11 -40.67
N ALA A 82 5.44 -3.40 -41.55
CA ALA A 82 5.00 -4.77 -41.76
C ALA A 82 6.20 -5.53 -42.35
N SER A 83 6.63 -6.58 -41.66
CA SER A 83 7.44 -7.63 -42.28
C SER A 83 6.97 -8.95 -41.73
N GLU A 84 6.03 -9.55 -42.46
CA GLU A 84 5.80 -10.97 -42.42
C GLU A 84 7.11 -11.69 -42.80
N GLY A 85 7.49 -12.65 -41.97
CA GLY A 85 8.69 -13.43 -42.19
C GLY A 85 8.89 -14.38 -41.02
N THR A 86 8.16 -15.49 -41.03
CA THR A 86 8.45 -16.66 -40.19
C THR A 86 9.88 -17.14 -40.50
N PRO A 87 10.83 -17.08 -39.56
CA PRO A 87 12.11 -17.76 -39.77
C PRO A 87 11.89 -19.28 -39.71
N PRO A 88 12.58 -20.06 -40.55
CA PRO A 88 12.46 -21.52 -40.55
C PRO A 88 12.86 -22.08 -39.19
N ILE A 89 12.04 -23.01 -38.68
CA ILE A 89 12.36 -23.85 -37.53
C ILE A 89 13.64 -24.63 -37.87
N SER A 90 14.77 -24.11 -37.40
CA SER A 90 16.05 -24.81 -37.43
C SER A 90 16.18 -25.60 -36.14
N THR A 91 15.83 -26.89 -36.21
CA THR A 91 16.07 -27.87 -35.15
C THR A 91 17.57 -28.18 -35.07
N THR A 92 18.32 -27.28 -34.45
CA THR A 92 19.71 -27.54 -34.01
C THR A 92 19.68 -27.63 -32.49
N PRO A 93 20.20 -28.70 -31.86
CA PRO A 93 20.33 -28.75 -30.41
C PRO A 93 21.28 -27.62 -30.00
N SER A 94 20.72 -26.57 -29.42
CA SER A 94 21.47 -25.44 -28.89
C SER A 94 22.49 -25.98 -27.87
N PRO A 95 23.75 -25.55 -27.90
CA PRO A 95 24.70 -25.91 -26.85
C PRO A 95 24.07 -25.54 -25.51
N ILE A 96 24.29 -26.37 -24.48
CA ILE A 96 23.83 -26.10 -23.12
C ILE A 96 24.42 -24.75 -22.70
N ALA A 97 23.70 -23.67 -23.00
CA ALA A 97 24.05 -22.33 -22.64
C ALA A 97 23.86 -22.30 -21.14
N THR A 98 24.95 -22.47 -20.40
CA THR A 98 24.95 -22.24 -18.96
C THR A 98 24.50 -20.80 -18.76
N LYS A 99 23.23 -20.61 -18.41
CA LYS A 99 22.68 -19.28 -18.19
C LYS A 99 23.49 -18.62 -17.09
N MET A 100 24.24 -17.58 -17.44
CA MET A 100 25.01 -16.80 -16.49
C MET A 100 24.07 -15.90 -15.68
N CYS A 101 24.42 -15.63 -14.42
CA CYS A 101 23.71 -14.64 -13.64
C CYS A 101 23.98 -13.25 -14.23
N ILE A 102 22.93 -12.43 -14.38
CA ILE A 102 23.03 -11.04 -14.82
C ILE A 102 22.81 -10.15 -13.59
N PRO A 103 23.82 -9.38 -13.16
CA PRO A 103 23.69 -8.56 -11.96
C PRO A 103 22.64 -7.47 -12.17
N SER A 104 21.89 -7.18 -11.12
CA SER A 104 20.84 -6.16 -11.08
C SER A 104 19.65 -6.40 -12.02
N MET A 105 19.53 -7.58 -12.64
CA MET A 105 18.34 -7.95 -13.40
C MET A 105 17.13 -8.05 -12.46
N VAL A 106 15.97 -7.56 -12.90
CA VAL A 106 14.70 -7.69 -12.17
C VAL A 106 14.35 -9.17 -12.02
N CYS A 107 13.96 -9.56 -10.82
CA CYS A 107 13.58 -10.93 -10.49
C CYS A 107 12.36 -10.96 -9.57
N TYR A 108 11.63 -12.08 -9.59
CA TYR A 108 10.52 -12.37 -8.68
C TYR A 108 10.84 -13.57 -7.78
N SER A 109 11.89 -14.32 -8.11
CA SER A 109 12.40 -15.45 -7.33
C SER A 109 13.88 -15.68 -7.65
N ASP A 110 14.57 -16.48 -6.82
CA ASP A 110 15.95 -16.91 -7.08
C ASP A 110 16.14 -17.58 -8.44
N SER A 111 15.10 -18.25 -8.95
CA SER A 111 15.17 -18.98 -10.22
C SER A 111 15.37 -18.05 -11.43
N ASP A 112 14.98 -16.78 -11.31
CA ASP A 112 15.19 -15.77 -12.35
C ASP A 112 16.67 -15.35 -12.45
N CYS A 113 17.45 -15.59 -11.38
CA CYS A 113 18.85 -15.16 -11.28
C CYS A 113 19.86 -16.25 -11.63
N ASN A 114 19.42 -17.39 -12.18
CA ASN A 114 20.29 -18.54 -12.50
C ASN A 114 21.11 -19.01 -11.28
N LYS A 115 22.43 -18.79 -11.27
CA LYS A 115 23.33 -19.13 -10.15
C LYS A 115 23.35 -18.06 -9.04
N GLY A 116 22.66 -16.94 -9.22
CA GLY A 116 22.57 -15.86 -8.25
C GLY A 116 21.40 -15.98 -7.28
N LYS A 117 21.14 -14.90 -6.54
CA LYS A 117 20.02 -14.74 -5.61
C LYS A 117 19.18 -13.54 -5.98
N CYS A 118 17.87 -13.66 -5.83
CA CYS A 118 16.97 -12.53 -5.98
C CYS A 118 16.87 -11.81 -4.63
N ILE A 119 17.27 -10.54 -4.60
CA ILE A 119 17.28 -9.75 -3.37
C ILE A 119 16.15 -8.73 -3.42
N GLY A 120 15.23 -8.80 -2.45
CA GLY A 120 14.12 -7.87 -2.30
C GLY A 120 13.17 -8.28 -1.18
N ILE A 121 12.18 -7.45 -0.90
CA ILE A 121 11.16 -7.70 0.12
C ILE A 121 9.96 -8.42 -0.50
N ALA A 122 9.47 -9.46 0.18
CA ALA A 122 8.26 -10.20 -0.20
C ALA A 122 8.19 -10.52 -1.71
N LEU A 123 9.28 -11.06 -2.25
CA LEU A 123 9.44 -11.38 -3.68
C LEU A 123 8.31 -12.25 -4.20
N GLY A 124 7.79 -11.91 -5.39
CA GLY A 124 6.71 -12.67 -6.02
C GLY A 124 5.37 -12.60 -5.28
N LYS A 125 5.23 -11.65 -4.35
CA LYS A 125 3.98 -11.36 -3.64
C LYS A 125 3.34 -10.06 -4.15
N CYS A 126 2.05 -9.88 -3.90
CA CYS A 126 1.35 -8.66 -4.33
C CYS A 126 1.91 -7.38 -3.69
N ASN A 127 2.25 -6.39 -4.52
CA ASN A 127 2.69 -5.08 -4.10
C ASN A 127 1.51 -4.11 -3.97
N CYS A 128 0.86 -4.10 -2.80
CA CYS A 128 -0.21 -3.14 -2.53
C CYS A 128 0.28 -1.69 -2.38
N GLY A 129 1.57 -1.49 -2.09
CA GLY A 129 2.16 -0.16 -2.00
C GLY A 129 2.19 0.59 -3.33
N ALA A 130 1.93 -0.08 -4.45
CA ALA A 130 1.78 0.56 -5.75
C ALA A 130 0.49 1.40 -5.85
N CYS A 131 -0.55 1.12 -5.06
CA CYS A 131 -1.71 1.99 -4.96
C CYS A 131 -1.51 2.98 -3.81
N ALA A 132 -1.49 4.27 -4.13
CA ALA A 132 -1.44 5.35 -3.17
C ALA A 132 -2.74 6.15 -3.21
N THR A 133 -3.51 6.11 -2.12
CA THR A 133 -4.75 6.89 -1.99
C THR A 133 -4.46 8.38 -2.11
N PHE A 134 -5.41 9.14 -2.67
CA PHE A 134 -5.30 10.58 -2.92
C PHE A 134 -4.30 11.01 -4.01
N VAL A 135 -3.72 10.07 -4.76
CA VAL A 135 -3.02 10.40 -6.01
C VAL A 135 -4.02 10.80 -7.08
N PRO A 136 -3.85 11.94 -7.79
CA PRO A 136 -4.69 12.30 -8.93
C PRO A 136 -4.65 11.22 -10.01
N CYS A 137 -5.80 10.86 -10.56
CA CYS A 137 -5.91 9.77 -11.52
C CYS A 137 -6.91 10.08 -12.63
N LYS A 138 -6.59 9.57 -13.82
CA LYS A 138 -7.53 9.51 -14.96
C LYS A 138 -8.13 8.11 -15.10
N ASP A 139 -7.34 7.10 -14.75
CA ASP A 139 -7.70 5.69 -14.78
C ASP A 139 -6.87 4.93 -13.72
N ASP A 140 -7.11 3.63 -13.61
CA ASP A 140 -6.50 2.79 -12.58
C ASP A 140 -4.98 2.61 -12.73
N SER A 141 -4.40 2.88 -13.90
CA SER A 141 -2.95 2.78 -14.09
C SER A 141 -2.19 3.80 -13.24
N ALA A 142 -2.78 4.97 -13.00
CA ALA A 142 -2.24 5.98 -12.09
C ALA A 142 -2.32 5.54 -10.61
N CYS A 143 -3.19 4.58 -10.29
CA CYS A 143 -3.33 3.98 -8.96
C CYS A 143 -2.54 2.68 -8.82
N GLY A 144 -1.41 2.57 -9.54
CA GLY A 144 -0.59 1.37 -9.57
C GLY A 144 -1.23 0.18 -10.29
N GLY A 145 -2.30 0.42 -11.05
CA GLY A 145 -3.04 -0.61 -11.78
C GLY A 145 -4.17 -1.28 -10.99
N LEU A 146 -4.43 -0.90 -9.73
CA LEU A 146 -5.50 -1.51 -8.94
C LEU A 146 -6.86 -1.20 -9.57
N ILE A 147 -7.51 -2.24 -10.10
CA ILE A 147 -8.75 -2.10 -10.87
C ILE A 147 -9.87 -1.54 -9.98
N GLY A 148 -10.51 -0.46 -10.43
CA GLY A 148 -11.56 0.24 -9.70
C GLY A 148 -11.07 1.22 -8.63
N ALA A 149 -9.76 1.42 -8.48
CA ALA A 149 -9.22 2.36 -7.51
C ALA A 149 -9.40 3.82 -7.93
N CYS A 150 -9.32 4.14 -9.22
CA CYS A 150 -9.50 5.53 -9.66
C CYS A 150 -10.97 5.95 -9.53
N SER A 151 -11.24 6.91 -8.66
CA SER A 151 -12.58 7.47 -8.50
C SER A 151 -12.85 8.54 -9.54
N LYS A 152 -13.87 8.29 -10.38
CA LYS A 152 -14.33 9.23 -11.41
C LYS A 152 -15.03 10.45 -10.81
N GLU A 153 -15.44 10.37 -9.54
CA GLU A 153 -16.20 11.42 -8.87
C GLU A 153 -15.29 12.56 -8.41
N ASN A 154 -14.13 12.23 -7.84
CA ASN A 154 -13.19 13.20 -7.31
C ASN A 154 -11.87 13.26 -8.11
N GLY A 155 -11.61 12.32 -9.01
CA GLY A 155 -10.38 12.26 -9.81
C GLY A 155 -9.17 11.80 -9.02
N PHE A 156 -9.36 11.04 -7.94
CA PHE A 156 -8.29 10.54 -7.08
C PHE A 156 -8.36 9.04 -6.87
N CYS A 157 -7.21 8.43 -6.62
CA CYS A 157 -7.10 7.03 -6.22
C CYS A 157 -7.74 6.81 -4.85
N ASP A 158 -8.60 5.80 -4.76
CA ASP A 158 -9.16 5.24 -3.54
C ASP A 158 -8.83 3.74 -3.51
N CYS A 159 -7.74 3.39 -2.82
CA CYS A 159 -7.26 2.02 -2.78
C CYS A 159 -8.20 1.08 -2.01
N ASP A 160 -8.89 1.57 -0.97
CA ASP A 160 -9.88 0.79 -0.24
C ASP A 160 -11.07 0.44 -1.13
N ARG A 161 -11.55 1.41 -1.92
CA ARG A 161 -12.55 1.18 -2.97
C ARG A 161 -12.07 0.18 -4.02
N GLY A 162 -10.82 0.28 -4.47
CA GLY A 162 -10.23 -0.66 -5.43
C GLY A 162 -10.22 -2.10 -4.89
N PHE A 163 -9.81 -2.31 -3.64
CA PHE A 163 -9.85 -3.63 -3.01
C PHE A 163 -11.29 -4.16 -2.86
N LYS A 164 -12.23 -3.32 -2.43
CA LYS A 164 -13.66 -3.67 -2.33
C LYS A 164 -14.26 -4.06 -3.67
N ALA A 165 -13.92 -3.35 -4.74
CA ALA A 165 -14.36 -3.66 -6.10
C ALA A 165 -13.90 -5.05 -6.58
N ASN A 166 -12.84 -5.59 -5.98
CA ASN A 166 -12.28 -6.90 -6.30
C ASN A 166 -12.58 -7.98 -5.25
N GLY A 167 -13.58 -7.74 -4.38
CA GLY A 167 -14.05 -8.72 -3.41
C GLY A 167 -13.23 -8.81 -2.12
N ILE A 168 -12.37 -7.84 -1.84
CA ILE A 168 -11.64 -7.73 -0.57
C ILE A 168 -12.33 -6.69 0.31
N GLU A 169 -12.77 -7.08 1.51
CA GLU A 169 -13.68 -6.27 2.35
C GLU A 169 -13.16 -4.90 2.72
N SER A 170 -11.84 -4.77 2.89
CA SER A 170 -11.17 -3.51 3.23
C SER A 170 -9.69 -3.55 2.91
N ILE A 171 -9.05 -2.39 2.90
CA ILE A 171 -7.59 -2.27 2.82
C ILE A 171 -6.86 -2.99 3.98
N PHE A 172 -7.48 -3.11 5.16
CA PHE A 172 -6.90 -3.86 6.29
C PHE A 172 -6.92 -5.37 6.04
N THR A 173 -8.00 -5.89 5.45
CA THR A 173 -8.09 -7.29 5.00
C THR A 173 -7.06 -7.54 3.90
N ALA A 174 -6.91 -6.59 2.96
CA ALA A 174 -5.88 -6.66 1.94
C ALA A 174 -4.48 -6.72 2.58
N LEU A 175 -4.19 -5.89 3.58
CA LEU A 175 -2.90 -5.90 4.27
C LEU A 175 -2.61 -7.22 4.98
N ALA A 176 -3.63 -7.86 5.56
CA ALA A 176 -3.48 -9.13 6.26
C ALA A 176 -3.28 -10.32 5.32
N ASP A 177 -4.03 -10.37 4.21
CA ASP A 177 -4.18 -11.60 3.42
C ASP A 177 -3.61 -11.49 2.00
N VAL A 178 -3.41 -10.28 1.49
CA VAL A 178 -3.01 -10.03 0.09
C VAL A 178 -1.62 -9.41 0.02
N CYS A 179 -1.44 -8.25 0.65
CA CYS A 179 -0.27 -7.40 0.52
C CYS A 179 0.95 -8.07 1.12
N ASN A 180 1.99 -8.30 0.31
CA ASN A 180 3.21 -9.02 0.71
C ASN A 180 2.98 -10.47 1.17
N VAL A 181 1.77 -11.03 0.98
CA VAL A 181 1.38 -12.37 1.45
C VAL A 181 0.98 -13.28 0.29
N LYS A 182 0.05 -12.82 -0.54
CA LYS A 182 -0.48 -13.59 -1.68
C LYS A 182 0.55 -13.71 -2.78
N ASP A 183 0.84 -14.94 -3.20
CA ASP A 183 1.66 -15.23 -4.38
C ASP A 183 1.04 -14.65 -5.65
N CYS A 184 1.89 -14.16 -6.54
CA CYS A 184 1.46 -13.61 -7.80
C CYS A 184 2.42 -13.97 -8.93
N ALA A 185 1.85 -14.13 -10.12
CA ALA A 185 2.64 -14.17 -11.33
C ALA A 185 2.64 -12.78 -11.99
N PRO A 186 3.74 -12.36 -12.59
CA PRO A 186 3.77 -11.11 -13.34
C PRO A 186 2.76 -11.14 -14.50
N ASN A 187 2.15 -9.99 -14.79
CA ASN A 187 1.32 -9.73 -15.98
C ASN A 187 0.05 -10.59 -16.16
N ASN A 188 -0.44 -11.29 -15.12
CA ASN A 188 -1.64 -12.12 -15.23
C ASN A 188 -2.84 -11.66 -14.37
N GLY A 189 -2.75 -10.48 -13.75
CA GLY A 189 -3.82 -9.92 -12.92
C GLY A 189 -4.00 -10.56 -11.54
N SER A 190 -3.05 -11.40 -11.07
CA SER A 190 -3.14 -12.11 -9.77
C SER A 190 -3.39 -11.17 -8.56
N CYS A 191 -2.97 -9.92 -8.67
CA CYS A 191 -3.11 -8.89 -7.64
C CYS A 191 -4.12 -7.80 -8.01
N PHE A 192 -5.18 -8.18 -8.74
CA PHE A 192 -6.28 -7.24 -9.06
C PHE A 192 -5.80 -6.03 -9.88
N GLY A 193 -4.79 -6.27 -10.72
CA GLY A 193 -4.11 -5.27 -11.54
C GLY A 193 -2.86 -4.64 -10.93
N LEU A 194 -2.64 -4.78 -9.61
CA LEU A 194 -1.39 -4.37 -8.98
C LEU A 194 -0.18 -5.21 -9.44
N PRO A 195 1.03 -4.65 -9.41
CA PRO A 195 2.24 -5.40 -9.69
C PRO A 195 2.60 -6.37 -8.56
N CYS A 196 3.45 -7.34 -8.89
CA CYS A 196 4.18 -8.14 -7.92
C CYS A 196 5.38 -7.37 -7.39
N ASN A 197 5.76 -7.60 -6.13
CA ASN A 197 7.06 -7.17 -5.60
C ASN A 197 8.18 -7.85 -6.37
N THR A 198 9.13 -7.03 -6.83
CA THR A 198 10.34 -7.44 -7.52
C THR A 198 11.55 -7.26 -6.62
N GLY A 199 12.59 -8.03 -6.92
CA GLY A 199 13.94 -7.81 -6.44
C GLY A 199 14.89 -7.56 -7.59
N VAL A 200 16.18 -7.60 -7.25
CA VAL A 200 17.27 -7.55 -8.20
C VAL A 200 18.23 -8.73 -7.98
N CYS A 201 18.80 -9.24 -9.06
CA CYS A 201 19.73 -10.35 -9.00
C CYS A 201 21.09 -9.94 -8.44
N ALA A 202 21.51 -10.60 -7.37
CA ALA A 202 22.87 -10.60 -6.86
C ALA A 202 23.60 -11.84 -7.38
N CYS A 203 24.67 -11.64 -8.16
CA CYS A 203 25.50 -12.70 -8.70
C CYS A 203 26.67 -12.96 -7.75
N LEU A 204 26.76 -14.19 -7.26
CA LEU A 204 27.78 -14.65 -6.31
C LEU A 204 28.80 -15.55 -7.00
#